data_AF-A0A7C4ZNW5-F1
#
_entry.id   AF-A0A7C4ZNW5-F1
#
_cell.length_a   1.000
_cell.length_b   1.000
_cell.length_c   1.000
_cell.angle_alpha   90.00
_cell.angle_beta   90.00
_cell.angle_gamma   90.00
#
_symmetry.space_group_name_H-M   'P 1'
#
loop_
_entity.id
_entity.type
_entity.pdbx_description
1 polymer ?
#
loop_
_entity_poly.entity_id
_entity_poly.type
_entity_poly.pdbx_seq_one_letter_code
_entity_poly.pdbx_strand_id
1 'polypeptide(L)'
;MHIPDFKILLKILLCVKNNKFSLEEISLITGIPISTISKIMMQFIDQGFLNIENGQLIINESSKIELATYLIKEGTCIEDVLSVVEWQNFELFIEKVLLEYGYKTFRSFRLKKPRLEVDVLALKENFGLAVDCKHWHKTISSSTLNSIVQRQIERAKIILSKEDRLLGKRFLVPVIVILYPSAIKFL
;
A
#
# COMPACT_ATOMS: atom_id res chain seq x y z
N MET A 1 -3.92 9.91 27.32
CA MET A 1 -4.91 9.16 26.53
C MET A 1 -4.24 7.87 26.11
N HIS A 2 -4.60 6.73 26.70
CA HIS A 2 -3.99 5.45 26.34
C HIS A 2 -4.53 5.07 24.96
N ILE A 3 -3.70 5.23 23.93
CA ILE A 3 -3.95 4.65 22.62
C ILE A 3 -3.95 3.13 22.86
N PRO A 4 -4.98 2.38 22.42
CA PRO A 4 -4.94 0.92 22.49
C PRO A 4 -3.65 0.41 21.83
N ASP A 5 -3.06 -0.64 22.39
CA ASP A 5 -1.85 -1.27 21.84
C ASP A 5 -2.06 -1.52 20.33
N PHE A 6 -1.17 -1.04 19.46
CA PHE A 6 -1.32 -1.16 17.99
C PHE A 6 -1.46 -2.62 17.52
N LYS A 7 -0.99 -3.58 18.33
CA LYS A 7 -1.25 -5.01 18.14
C LYS A 7 -2.74 -5.37 18.18
N ILE A 8 -3.54 -4.65 18.97
CA ILE A 8 -5.00 -4.78 19.03
C ILE A 8 -5.60 -4.34 17.70
N LEU A 9 -5.18 -3.19 17.16
CA LEU A 9 -5.71 -2.65 15.90
C LEU A 9 -5.41 -3.56 14.71
N LEU A 10 -4.17 -4.06 14.65
CA LEU A 10 -3.76 -5.03 13.65
C LEU A 10 -4.58 -6.33 13.76
N LYS A 11 -4.76 -6.86 14.97
CA LYS A 11 -5.61 -8.05 15.20
C LYS A 11 -7.04 -7.81 14.77
N ILE A 12 -7.62 -6.64 15.06
CA ILE A 12 -8.96 -6.28 14.63
C ILE A 12 -9.02 -6.31 13.09
N LEU A 13 -8.08 -5.66 12.39
CA LEU A 13 -8.04 -5.63 10.93
C LEU A 13 -7.87 -7.01 10.30
N LEU A 14 -7.00 -7.86 10.85
CA LEU A 14 -6.79 -9.25 10.41
C LEU A 14 -8.07 -10.09 10.49
N CYS A 15 -8.98 -9.75 11.40
CA CYS A 15 -10.22 -10.48 11.62
C CYS A 15 -11.36 -10.03 10.69
N VAL A 16 -11.22 -8.89 10.01
CA VAL A 16 -12.25 -8.34 9.11
C VAL A 16 -12.08 -8.90 7.70
N LYS A 17 -12.72 -10.04 7.43
CA LYS A 17 -12.67 -10.68 6.09
C LYS A 17 -13.67 -10.12 5.08
N ASN A 18 -14.80 -9.56 5.52
CA ASN A 18 -15.95 -9.27 4.65
C ASN A 18 -16.32 -7.78 4.55
N ASN A 19 -15.39 -6.86 4.86
CA ASN A 19 -15.61 -5.40 4.88
C ASN A 19 -16.70 -4.90 5.84
N LYS A 20 -17.41 -5.80 6.50
CA LYS A 20 -18.46 -5.57 7.48
C LYS A 20 -18.23 -6.46 8.68
N PHE A 21 -18.44 -5.93 9.87
CA PHE A 21 -18.22 -6.64 11.12
C PHE A 21 -18.99 -6.01 12.29
N SER A 22 -19.25 -6.80 13.31
CA SER A 22 -19.84 -6.35 14.58
C SER A 22 -18.80 -6.28 15.70
N LEU A 23 -19.12 -5.53 16.77
CA LEU A 23 -18.26 -5.45 17.95
C LEU A 23 -18.18 -6.80 18.69
N GLU A 24 -19.26 -7.57 18.66
CA GLU A 24 -19.37 -8.91 19.25
C GLU A 24 -18.46 -9.91 18.54
N GLU A 25 -18.43 -9.87 17.20
CA GLU A 25 -17.53 -10.72 16.39
C GLU A 25 -16.06 -10.43 16.72
N ILE A 26 -15.69 -9.14 16.79
CA ILE A 26 -14.33 -8.74 17.16
C ILE A 26 -14.01 -9.19 18.60
N SER A 27 -14.94 -8.98 19.54
CA SER A 27 -14.74 -9.35 20.94
C SER A 27 -14.51 -10.85 21.10
N LEU A 28 -15.29 -11.67 20.40
CA LEU A 28 -15.15 -13.12 20.39
C LEU A 28 -13.78 -13.58 19.88
N ILE A 29 -13.30 -12.99 18.79
CA ILE A 29 -12.03 -13.40 18.16
C ILE A 29 -10.82 -12.89 18.95
N THR A 30 -10.88 -11.66 19.45
CA THR A 30 -9.74 -11.01 20.10
C THR A 30 -9.67 -11.26 21.60
N GLY A 31 -10.78 -11.66 22.22
CA GLY A 31 -10.94 -11.75 23.68
C GLY A 31 -11.01 -10.38 24.37
N ILE A 32 -11.12 -9.29 23.59
CA ILE A 32 -11.11 -7.93 24.11
C ILE A 32 -12.55 -7.52 24.49
N PRO A 33 -12.77 -6.86 25.64
CA PRO A 33 -14.10 -6.38 26.01
C PRO A 33 -14.71 -5.44 24.97
N ILE A 34 -16.01 -5.62 24.70
CA ILE A 34 -16.79 -4.77 23.76
C ILE A 34 -16.65 -3.29 24.11
N SER A 35 -16.62 -2.93 25.40
CA SER A 35 -16.47 -1.54 25.84
C SER A 35 -15.13 -0.93 25.44
N THR A 36 -14.06 -1.73 25.41
CA THR A 36 -12.75 -1.30 24.90
C THR A 36 -12.80 -1.18 23.39
N ILE A 37 -13.29 -2.20 22.67
CA ILE A 37 -13.38 -2.18 21.20
C ILE A 37 -14.24 -0.99 20.73
N SER A 38 -15.37 -0.72 21.37
CA SER A 38 -16.26 0.38 21.05
C SER A 38 -15.55 1.74 21.11
N LYS A 39 -14.78 2.01 22.18
CA LYS A 39 -14.00 3.26 22.30
C LYS A 39 -12.99 3.42 21.17
N ILE A 40 -12.35 2.32 20.79
CA ILE A 40 -11.37 2.29 19.71
C ILE A 40 -12.06 2.56 18.37
N MET A 41 -13.14 1.84 18.05
CA MET A 41 -13.87 1.98 16.79
C MET A 41 -14.46 3.38 16.63
N MET A 42 -14.93 4.01 17.71
CA MET A 42 -15.41 5.40 17.67
C MET A 42 -14.32 6.37 17.20
N GLN A 43 -13.07 6.20 17.64
CA GLN A 43 -11.96 7.02 17.16
C GLN A 43 -11.72 6.86 15.65
N PHE A 44 -11.82 5.64 15.14
CA PHE A 44 -11.66 5.38 13.71
C PHE A 44 -12.84 5.89 12.87
N ILE A 45 -14.05 5.90 13.43
CA ILE A 45 -15.21 6.54 12.79
C ILE A 45 -14.99 8.05 12.72
N ASP A 46 -14.60 8.68 13.83
CA ASP A 46 -14.35 10.13 13.91
C ASP A 46 -13.24 10.57 12.94
N GLN A 47 -12.26 9.70 12.70
CA GLN A 47 -11.17 9.90 11.74
C GLN A 47 -11.54 9.52 10.28
N GLY A 48 -12.74 9.01 10.03
CA GLY A 48 -13.24 8.66 8.70
C GLY A 48 -12.73 7.32 8.14
N PHE A 49 -12.06 6.50 8.95
CA PHE A 49 -11.60 5.17 8.54
C PHE A 49 -12.72 4.13 8.52
N LEU A 50 -13.77 4.31 9.33
CA LEU A 50 -14.89 3.38 9.45
C LEU A 50 -16.22 4.12 9.31
N ASN A 51 -17.22 3.43 8.75
CA ASN A 51 -18.60 3.88 8.71
C ASN A 51 -19.50 2.91 9.47
N ILE A 52 -20.70 3.38 9.85
CA ILE A 52 -21.75 2.52 10.39
C ILE A 52 -22.87 2.43 9.36
N GLU A 53 -23.21 1.22 8.92
CA GLU A 53 -24.40 0.95 8.11
C GLU A 53 -25.21 -0.19 8.73
N ASN A 54 -26.51 0.01 8.92
CA ASN A 54 -27.43 -0.99 9.50
C ASN A 54 -26.93 -1.62 10.82
N GLY A 55 -26.26 -0.83 11.67
CA GLY A 55 -25.71 -1.29 12.95
C GLY A 55 -24.42 -2.10 12.83
N GLN A 56 -23.85 -2.25 11.63
CA GLN A 56 -22.57 -2.89 11.39
C GLN A 56 -21.49 -1.85 11.08
N LEU A 57 -20.26 -2.13 11.52
CA LEU A 57 -19.09 -1.35 11.12
C LEU A 57 -18.68 -1.77 9.72
N ILE A 58 -18.39 -0.79 8.87
CA ILE A 58 -17.98 -0.98 7.49
C ILE A 58 -16.65 -0.28 7.25
N ILE A 59 -15.74 -1.00 6.59
CA ILE A 59 -14.49 -0.45 6.07
C ILE A 59 -14.46 -0.65 4.55
N ASN A 60 -14.33 0.45 3.82
CA ASN A 60 -14.15 0.39 2.37
C ASN A 60 -12.67 0.19 2.01
N GLU A 61 -12.37 -0.21 0.77
CA GLU A 61 -10.99 -0.49 0.35
C GLU A 61 -10.06 0.73 0.47
N SER A 62 -10.53 1.94 0.17
CA SER A 62 -9.73 3.15 0.36
C SER A 62 -9.35 3.38 1.83
N SER A 63 -10.30 3.22 2.75
CA SER A 63 -10.09 3.42 4.18
C SER A 63 -9.21 2.33 4.79
N LYS A 64 -9.25 1.09 4.27
CA LYS A 64 -8.28 0.05 4.65
C LYS A 64 -6.84 0.49 4.39
N ILE A 65 -6.60 1.11 3.23
CA ILE A 65 -5.25 1.53 2.82
C ILE A 65 -4.80 2.75 3.64
N GLU A 66 -5.70 3.67 3.92
CA GLU A 66 -5.41 4.82 4.80
C GLU A 66 -5.11 4.36 6.23
N LEU A 67 -5.89 3.40 6.75
CA LEU A 67 -5.66 2.82 8.06
C LEU A 67 -4.35 2.01 8.10
N ALA A 68 -4.02 1.25 7.06
CA ALA A 68 -2.73 0.59 6.92
C ALA A 68 -1.57 1.61 6.95
N THR A 69 -1.70 2.71 6.21
CA THR A 69 -0.70 3.79 6.18
C THR A 69 -0.56 4.45 7.55
N TYR A 70 -1.67 4.69 8.25
CA TYR A 70 -1.69 5.20 9.62
C TYR A 70 -0.96 4.26 10.58
N LEU A 71 -1.27 2.96 10.55
CA LEU A 71 -0.63 1.97 11.43
C LEU A 71 0.89 1.89 11.25
N ILE A 72 1.37 1.99 10.01
CA ILE A 72 2.81 2.01 9.71
C ILE A 72 3.46 3.28 10.28
N LYS A 73 2.83 4.45 10.11
CA LYS A 73 3.33 5.71 10.67
C LYS A 73 3.44 5.66 12.19
N GLU A 74 2.51 4.97 12.84
CA GLU A 74 2.48 4.79 14.29
C GLU A 74 3.41 3.66 14.79
N GLY A 75 4.22 3.07 13.91
CA GLY A 75 5.27 2.11 14.28
C GLY A 75 4.83 0.63 14.27
N THR A 76 3.69 0.32 13.65
CA THR A 76 3.32 -1.08 13.39
C THR A 76 4.26 -1.67 12.34
N CYS A 77 4.65 -2.93 12.55
CA CYS A 77 5.45 -3.72 11.61
C CYS A 77 4.81 -3.70 10.21
N ILE A 78 5.61 -3.32 9.20
CA ILE A 78 5.10 -3.17 7.83
C ILE A 78 4.67 -4.52 7.26
N GLU A 79 5.37 -5.61 7.59
CA GLU A 79 5.03 -6.97 7.18
C GLU A 79 3.66 -7.40 7.70
N ASP A 80 3.36 -7.04 8.96
CA ASP A 80 2.08 -7.33 9.58
C ASP A 80 0.94 -6.55 8.89
N VAL A 81 1.15 -5.26 8.62
CA VAL A 81 0.17 -4.41 7.92
C VAL A 81 -0.04 -4.86 6.47
N LEU A 82 1.03 -5.27 5.79
CA LEU A 82 0.96 -5.76 4.42
C LEU A 82 0.28 -7.15 4.31
N SER A 83 0.14 -7.88 5.41
CA SER A 83 -0.62 -9.15 5.45
C SER A 83 -2.13 -9.00 5.31
N VAL A 84 -2.66 -7.80 5.56
CA VAL A 84 -4.10 -7.48 5.40
C VAL A 84 -4.41 -6.75 4.09
N VAL A 85 -3.40 -6.26 3.37
CA VAL A 85 -3.58 -5.60 2.08
C VAL A 85 -3.61 -6.67 0.98
N GLU A 86 -4.80 -7.01 0.48
CA GLU A 86 -4.94 -7.90 -0.68
C GLU A 86 -4.11 -7.38 -1.88
N TRP A 87 -3.59 -8.27 -2.72
CA TRP A 87 -2.73 -7.91 -3.86
C TRP A 87 -3.33 -6.84 -4.78
N GLN A 88 -4.65 -6.88 -5.02
CA GLN A 88 -5.36 -5.88 -5.84
C GLN A 88 -5.22 -4.44 -5.28
N ASN A 89 -4.87 -4.32 -3.99
CA ASN A 89 -4.70 -3.07 -3.27
C ASN A 89 -3.24 -2.65 -3.10
N PHE A 90 -2.24 -3.45 -3.50
CA PHE A 90 -0.83 -3.10 -3.24
C PHE A 90 -0.34 -1.89 -4.06
N GLU A 91 -0.67 -1.83 -5.35
CA GLU A 91 -0.34 -0.66 -6.18
C GLU A 91 -1.03 0.62 -5.67
N LEU A 92 -2.29 0.49 -5.24
CA LEU A 92 -3.04 1.59 -4.64
C LEU A 92 -2.43 2.01 -3.28
N PHE A 93 -1.92 1.06 -2.50
CA PHE A 93 -1.19 1.35 -1.27
C PHE A 93 0.09 2.14 -1.56
N ILE A 94 0.90 1.71 -2.51
CA ILE A 94 2.11 2.44 -2.92
C ILE A 94 1.76 3.84 -3.45
N GLU A 95 0.70 3.96 -4.26
CA GLU A 95 0.19 5.27 -4.70
C GLU A 95 -0.16 6.17 -3.51
N LYS A 96 -0.95 5.68 -2.55
CA LYS A 96 -1.37 6.48 -1.38
C LYS A 96 -0.18 6.90 -0.51
N VAL A 97 0.78 6.01 -0.28
CA VAL A 97 2.02 6.35 0.42
C VAL A 97 2.75 7.47 -0.33
N LEU A 98 2.89 7.39 -1.65
CA LEU A 98 3.56 8.43 -2.42
C LEU A 98 2.81 9.77 -2.39
N LEU A 99 1.48 9.76 -2.51
CA LEU A 99 0.63 10.96 -2.36
C LEU A 99 0.84 11.62 -1.00
N GLU A 100 0.85 10.83 0.07
CA GLU A 100 1.04 11.31 1.44
C GLU A 100 2.41 11.96 1.65
N TYR A 101 3.44 11.46 0.97
CA TYR A 101 4.78 12.07 0.95
C TYR A 101 4.90 13.25 -0.03
N GLY A 102 3.78 13.74 -0.59
CA GLY A 102 3.70 14.93 -1.41
C GLY A 102 4.08 14.72 -2.88
N TYR A 103 4.02 13.48 -3.38
CA TYR A 103 4.15 13.23 -4.81
C TYR A 103 2.83 13.45 -5.52
N LYS A 104 2.89 13.86 -6.79
CA LYS A 104 1.79 13.71 -7.73
C LYS A 104 1.91 12.33 -8.39
N THR A 105 0.88 11.50 -8.29
CA THR A 105 0.90 10.12 -8.80
C THR A 105 0.04 9.93 -10.06
N PHE A 106 0.44 8.95 -10.87
CA PHE A 106 -0.32 8.40 -11.99
C PHE A 106 -0.24 6.88 -11.90
N ARG A 107 -1.30 6.24 -11.39
CA ARG A 107 -1.42 4.79 -11.35
C ARG A 107 -1.72 4.20 -12.74
N SER A 108 -1.18 3.02 -13.01
CA SER A 108 -1.24 2.31 -14.29
C SER A 108 -0.79 3.19 -15.46
N PHE A 109 0.36 3.86 -15.31
CA PHE A 109 0.89 4.79 -16.31
C PHE A 109 1.35 4.03 -17.56
N ARG A 110 0.76 4.35 -18.70
CA ARG A 110 0.95 3.61 -19.97
C ARG A 110 1.41 4.50 -21.09
N LEU A 111 2.42 4.05 -21.82
CA LEU A 111 2.73 4.57 -23.16
C LEU A 111 2.14 3.66 -24.21
N LYS A 112 1.60 4.24 -25.29
CA LYS A 112 1.05 3.48 -26.41
C LYS A 112 2.13 3.07 -27.42
N LYS A 113 3.17 3.90 -27.62
CA LYS A 113 4.24 3.70 -28.62
C LYS A 113 5.59 4.25 -28.13
N PRO A 114 6.58 3.40 -27.80
CA PRO A 114 6.46 1.94 -27.65
C PRO A 114 5.47 1.60 -26.53
N ARG A 115 4.83 0.43 -26.61
CA ARG A 115 3.87 0.01 -25.59
C ARG A 115 4.63 -0.39 -24.33
N LEU A 116 4.39 0.33 -23.23
CA LEU A 116 4.87 -0.05 -21.91
C LEU A 116 3.93 0.43 -20.83
N GLU A 117 4.13 -0.10 -19.63
CA GLU A 117 3.40 0.26 -18.43
C GLU A 117 4.35 0.25 -17.23
N VAL A 118 4.14 1.20 -16.32
CA VAL A 118 4.65 1.17 -14.96
C VAL A 118 3.46 1.35 -14.02
N ASP A 119 3.49 0.65 -12.88
CA ASP A 119 2.33 0.54 -12.00
C ASP A 119 2.00 1.87 -11.33
N VAL A 120 3.02 2.64 -10.95
CA VAL A 120 2.86 4.03 -10.49
C VAL A 120 3.99 4.90 -11.03
N LEU A 121 3.63 6.01 -11.69
CA LEU A 121 4.56 7.12 -11.96
C LEU A 121 4.31 8.21 -10.92
N ALA A 122 5.32 8.57 -10.12
CA ALA A 122 5.18 9.56 -9.06
C ALA A 122 6.18 10.71 -9.24
N LEU A 123 5.72 11.96 -9.18
CA LEU A 123 6.53 13.15 -9.48
C LEU A 123 6.57 14.09 -8.27
N LYS A 124 7.77 14.54 -7.88
CA LYS A 124 7.97 15.52 -6.82
C LYS A 124 9.22 16.36 -7.07
N GLU A 125 9.09 17.68 -7.06
CA GLU A 125 10.21 18.62 -7.24
C GLU A 125 11.11 18.25 -8.43
N ASN A 126 12.36 17.84 -8.17
CA ASN A 126 13.39 17.50 -9.16
C ASN A 126 13.44 16.02 -9.53
N PHE A 127 12.60 15.17 -8.92
CA PHE A 127 12.62 13.73 -9.11
C PHE A 127 11.26 13.17 -9.53
N GLY A 128 11.31 12.13 -10.34
CA GLY A 128 10.21 11.23 -10.63
C GLY A 128 10.60 9.80 -10.26
N LEU A 129 9.64 8.99 -9.87
CA LEU A 129 9.78 7.57 -9.60
C LEU A 129 8.93 6.80 -10.60
N ALA A 130 9.55 5.89 -11.34
CA ALA A 130 8.86 4.90 -12.16
C ALA A 130 8.79 3.60 -11.37
N VAL A 131 7.66 3.36 -10.71
CA VAL A 131 7.48 2.27 -9.75
C VAL A 131 6.81 1.07 -10.42
N ASP A 132 7.39 -0.10 -10.22
CA ASP A 132 6.85 -1.40 -10.62
C ASP A 132 6.70 -2.27 -9.36
N CYS A 133 5.47 -2.60 -9.04
CA CYS A 133 5.08 -3.43 -7.91
C CYS A 133 5.18 -4.90 -8.31
N LYS A 134 5.77 -5.72 -7.45
CA LYS A 134 5.97 -7.14 -7.69
C LYS A 134 5.55 -7.96 -6.48
N HIS A 135 4.89 -9.07 -6.76
CA HIS A 135 4.56 -10.08 -5.76
C HIS A 135 5.13 -11.41 -6.22
N TRP A 136 6.18 -11.84 -5.52
CA TRP A 136 6.87 -13.08 -5.85
C TRP A 136 6.46 -14.17 -4.87
N HIS A 137 5.54 -15.02 -5.33
CA HIS A 137 5.11 -16.20 -4.59
C HIS A 137 6.22 -17.26 -4.42
N LYS A 138 7.35 -17.12 -5.13
CA LYS A 138 8.48 -18.04 -5.11
C LYS A 138 9.78 -17.24 -5.21
N THR A 139 10.86 -17.79 -4.65
CA THR A 139 12.21 -17.26 -4.84
C THR A 139 12.53 -17.16 -6.32
N ILE A 140 13.06 -16.01 -6.74
CA ILE A 140 13.50 -15.80 -8.11
C ILE A 140 15.03 -15.97 -8.22
N SER A 141 15.49 -16.42 -9.38
CA SER A 141 16.94 -16.51 -9.65
C SER A 141 17.56 -15.13 -9.82
N SER A 142 18.87 -15.00 -9.54
CA SER A 142 19.62 -13.77 -9.78
C SER A 142 19.57 -13.32 -11.25
N SER A 143 19.56 -14.26 -12.19
CA SER A 143 19.41 -13.95 -13.62
C SER A 143 18.04 -13.34 -13.96
N THR A 144 16.97 -13.86 -13.34
CA THR A 144 15.62 -13.33 -13.50
C THR A 144 15.52 -11.94 -12.88
N LEU A 145 16.07 -11.76 -11.67
CA LEU A 145 16.12 -10.46 -11.01
C LEU A 145 16.82 -9.41 -11.87
N ASN A 146 18.01 -9.75 -12.40
CA ASN A 146 18.75 -8.87 -13.30
C ASN A 146 17.94 -8.50 -14.54
N SER A 147 17.25 -9.45 -15.16
CA SER A 147 16.37 -9.17 -16.30
C SER A 147 15.22 -8.22 -15.95
N ILE A 148 14.59 -8.39 -14.78
CA ILE A 148 13.53 -7.50 -14.30
C ILE A 148 14.07 -6.08 -14.08
N VAL A 149 15.21 -5.95 -13.41
CA VAL A 149 15.88 -4.65 -13.15
C VAL A 149 16.22 -3.95 -14.46
N GLN A 150 16.84 -4.66 -15.42
CA GLN A 150 17.18 -4.07 -16.72
C GLN A 150 15.95 -3.60 -17.48
N ARG A 151 14.88 -4.40 -17.49
CA ARG A 151 13.61 -3.99 -18.11
C ARG A 151 13.01 -2.75 -17.44
N GLN A 152 13.12 -2.62 -16.12
CA GLN A 152 12.62 -1.44 -15.42
C GLN A 152 13.45 -0.19 -15.71
N ILE A 153 14.78 -0.33 -15.80
CA ILE A 153 15.67 0.75 -16.24
C ILE A 153 15.29 1.21 -17.65
N GLU A 154 15.10 0.28 -18.59
CA GLU A 154 14.72 0.61 -19.96
C GLU A 154 13.35 1.29 -20.04
N ARG A 155 12.36 0.84 -19.26
CA ARG A 155 11.07 1.53 -19.16
C ARG A 155 11.23 2.98 -18.68
N ALA A 156 12.00 3.21 -17.63
CA ALA A 156 12.26 4.54 -17.13
C ALA A 156 12.96 5.43 -18.18
N LYS A 157 13.98 4.92 -18.88
CA LYS A 157 14.63 5.64 -19.99
C LYS A 157 13.65 6.03 -21.09
N ILE A 158 12.78 5.10 -21.50
CA ILE A 158 11.79 5.37 -22.53
C ILE A 158 10.80 6.45 -22.06
N ILE A 159 10.27 6.34 -20.84
CA ILE A 159 9.35 7.34 -20.28
C ILE A 159 10.04 8.71 -20.24
N LEU A 160 11.28 8.78 -19.74
CA LEU A 160 12.07 10.01 -19.72
C LEU A 160 12.22 10.64 -21.11
N SER A 161 12.42 9.83 -22.15
CA SER A 161 12.56 10.32 -23.53
C SER A 161 11.24 10.72 -24.21
N LYS A 162 10.10 10.17 -23.78
CA LYS A 162 8.79 10.35 -24.45
C LYS A 162 7.88 11.34 -23.75
N GLU A 163 8.06 11.54 -22.45
CA GLU A 163 7.16 12.29 -21.58
C GLU A 163 7.82 13.54 -21.01
N ASP A 164 8.67 14.21 -21.81
CA ASP A 164 9.39 15.43 -21.42
C ASP A 164 8.45 16.54 -20.93
N ARG A 165 7.25 16.67 -21.51
CA ARG A 165 6.24 17.63 -21.04
C ARG A 165 5.70 17.32 -19.65
N LEU A 166 5.53 16.03 -19.34
CA LEU A 166 5.01 15.58 -18.06
C LEU A 166 6.10 15.64 -16.97
N LEU A 167 7.30 15.18 -17.31
CA LEU A 167 8.44 15.11 -16.40
C LEU A 167 9.13 16.46 -16.20
N GLY A 168 9.16 17.30 -17.23
CA GLY A 168 10.00 18.49 -17.27
C GLY A 168 11.47 18.12 -17.07
N LYS A 169 12.19 18.92 -16.28
CA LYS A 169 13.63 18.71 -16.01
C LYS A 169 13.93 17.66 -14.92
N ARG A 170 12.96 16.82 -14.57
CA ARG A 170 13.11 15.85 -13.47
C ARG A 170 13.99 14.67 -13.87
N PHE A 171 14.78 14.18 -12.92
CA PHE A 171 15.39 12.86 -13.04
C PHE A 171 14.33 11.79 -12.81
N LEU A 172 14.36 10.70 -13.58
CA LEU A 172 13.44 9.58 -13.39
C LEU A 172 14.18 8.35 -12.84
N VAL A 173 13.83 7.96 -11.61
CA VAL A 173 14.44 6.82 -10.91
C VAL A 173 13.56 5.58 -11.11
N PRO A 174 14.08 4.48 -11.69
CA PRO A 174 13.38 3.21 -11.73
C PRO A 174 13.33 2.59 -10.32
N VAL A 175 12.16 2.20 -9.85
CA VAL A 175 11.95 1.58 -8.54
C VAL A 175 11.16 0.29 -8.71
N ILE A 176 11.59 -0.78 -8.04
CA ILE A 176 10.83 -2.02 -7.93
C ILE A 176 10.47 -2.20 -6.45
N VAL A 177 9.19 -2.36 -6.15
CA VAL A 177 8.70 -2.60 -4.79
C VAL A 177 8.13 -3.99 -4.70
N ILE A 178 8.55 -4.74 -3.67
CA ILE A 178 8.23 -6.16 -3.54
C ILE A 178 7.41 -6.38 -2.27
N LEU A 179 6.23 -6.96 -2.43
CA LEU A 179 5.40 -7.46 -1.34
C LEU A 179 5.89 -8.88 -1.00
N TYR A 180 6.49 -9.07 0.18
CA TYR A 180 7.18 -10.29 0.66
C TYR A 180 8.49 -10.64 -0.08
N PRO A 181 9.66 -10.28 0.48
CA PRO A 181 10.93 -10.74 -0.05
C PRO A 181 11.12 -12.22 0.29
N SER A 182 10.62 -13.13 -0.54
CA SER A 182 11.04 -14.53 -0.45
C SER A 182 12.52 -14.63 -0.87
N ALA A 183 13.40 -14.66 0.14
CA ALA A 183 14.84 -14.94 0.07
C ALA A 183 15.56 -14.33 -1.15
N ILE A 184 15.40 -13.02 -1.37
CA ILE A 184 16.24 -12.30 -2.33
C ILE A 184 17.57 -12.04 -1.65
N LYS A 185 18.61 -12.78 -2.03
CA LYS A 185 19.98 -12.42 -1.64
C LYS A 185 20.43 -11.28 -2.54
N PHE A 186 20.51 -10.08 -1.98
CA PHE A 186 21.24 -8.97 -2.60
C PHE A 186 22.73 -9.35 -2.63
N LEU A 187 23.35 -9.22 -3.81
CA LEU A 187 24.79 -9.35 -3.99
C LEU A 187 25.50 -8.10 -3.47
#